data_AF-A0A9E1KAC4-F1
#
_entry.id   AF-A0A9E1KAC4-F1
#
_cell.length_a   1.000
_cell.length_b   1.000
_cell.length_c   1.000
_cell.angle_alpha   90.00
_cell.angle_beta   90.00
_cell.angle_gamma   90.00
#
_symmetry.space_group_name_H-M   'P 1'
#
loop_
_entity.id
_entity.type
_entity.pdbx_description
1 polymer ?
#
loop_
_entity_poly.entity_id
_entity_poly.type
_entity_poly.pdbx_seq_one_letter_code
_entity_poly.pdbx_strand_id
1 'polypeptide(L)'
;MTQDLLFCPVCERKTKSDCLGKYKGKSELFNSNELYQCLECEIIFVYPLPTPSELDQYYKTAWLKDKDIMSVSREMETIYQIQGDARCNYLVQHQILTKDSKILDIGSGYGYMFKS
;
A
#
# COMPACT_ATOMS: atom_id res chain seq x y z
N MET A 1 18.22 16.51 15.54
CA MET A 1 17.22 16.24 14.50
C MET A 1 16.10 17.24 14.72
N THR A 2 15.71 17.96 13.67
CA THR A 2 14.64 18.96 13.74
C THR A 2 13.30 18.21 13.76
N GLN A 3 12.46 18.48 14.75
CA GLN A 3 11.14 17.88 14.86
C GLN A 3 10.12 18.80 14.19
N ASP A 4 9.46 18.30 13.16
CA ASP A 4 8.41 19.04 12.46
C ASP A 4 7.03 18.65 12.99
N LEU A 5 6.10 19.61 12.96
CA LEU A 5 4.72 19.40 13.36
C LEU A 5 3.86 19.15 12.11
N LEU A 6 3.70 17.89 11.72
CA LEU A 6 3.07 17.47 10.47
C LEU A 6 1.79 16.66 10.71
N PHE A 7 0.84 16.71 9.78
CA PHE A 7 -0.36 15.87 9.84
C PHE A 7 0.01 14.40 9.60
N CYS A 8 -0.21 13.56 10.61
CA CYS A 8 -0.02 12.11 10.49
C CYS A 8 -1.29 11.46 9.94
N PRO A 9 -1.21 10.66 8.87
CA PRO A 9 -2.38 10.03 8.25
C PRO A 9 -3.01 8.93 9.12
N VAL A 10 -2.27 8.37 10.10
CA VAL A 10 -2.78 7.33 11.01
C VAL A 10 -3.34 7.92 12.30
N CYS A 11 -2.70 8.96 12.85
CA CYS A 11 -3.21 9.64 14.05
C CYS A 11 -4.33 10.64 13.73
N GLU A 12 -4.52 10.97 12.44
CA GLU A 12 -5.50 11.94 11.94
C GLU A 12 -5.39 13.33 12.60
N ARG A 13 -4.19 13.71 13.01
CA ARG A 13 -3.88 15.00 13.64
C ARG A 13 -2.43 15.40 13.38
N LYS A 14 -2.09 16.64 13.72
CA LYS A 14 -0.70 17.08 13.73
C LYS A 14 0.07 16.43 14.87
N THR A 15 1.19 15.81 14.56
CA THR A 15 2.09 15.13 15.50
C THR A 15 3.52 15.58 15.26
N LYS A 16 4.37 15.41 16.25
CA LYS A 16 5.82 15.57 16.05
C LYS A 16 6.32 14.45 15.15
N SER A 17 7.16 14.80 14.18
CA SER A 17 7.73 13.85 13.24
C SER A 17 9.20 14.16 12.97
N ASP A 18 10.00 13.11 12.78
CA ASP A 18 11.40 13.22 12.39
C ASP A 18 11.55 13.01 10.87
N CYS A 19 12.30 13.89 10.21
CA CYS A 19 12.66 13.72 8.80
C CYS A 19 13.70 12.59 8.65
N LEU A 20 13.36 11.58 7.85
CA LEU A 20 14.23 10.44 7.53
C LEU A 20 15.04 10.65 6.24
N GLY A 21 14.67 11.63 5.42
CA GLY A 21 15.33 11.97 4.16
C GLY A 21 14.41 11.87 2.95
N LYS A 22 14.98 11.78 1.74
CA LYS A 22 14.20 11.79 0.49
C LYS A 22 13.58 10.43 0.19
N TYR A 23 12.33 10.45 -0.30
CA TYR A 23 11.71 9.28 -0.90
C TYR A 23 12.42 8.91 -2.22
N LYS A 24 12.80 7.64 -2.37
CA LYS A 24 13.57 7.14 -3.53
C LYS A 24 12.70 6.37 -4.52
N GLY A 25 11.47 6.84 -4.77
CA GLY A 25 10.58 6.23 -5.75
C GLY A 25 10.77 6.77 -7.17
N LYS A 26 10.40 5.96 -8.17
CA LYS A 26 10.42 6.36 -9.59
C LYS A 26 9.22 7.21 -10.01
N SER A 27 8.09 7.07 -9.30
CA SER A 27 6.85 7.78 -9.63
C SER A 27 7.02 9.29 -9.47
N GLU A 28 6.65 10.04 -10.50
CA GLU A 28 6.71 11.51 -10.52
C GLU A 28 5.92 12.14 -9.36
N LEU A 29 4.82 11.51 -8.93
CA LEU A 29 4.01 12.01 -7.83
C LEU A 29 4.78 12.03 -6.49
N PHE A 30 5.76 11.16 -6.33
CA PHE A 30 6.44 10.95 -5.05
C PHE A 30 7.94 11.25 -5.08
N ASN A 31 8.57 11.32 -6.26
CA ASN A 31 10.04 11.34 -6.41
C ASN A 31 10.73 12.58 -5.81
N SER A 32 9.97 13.64 -5.52
CA SER A 32 10.45 14.87 -4.89
C SER A 32 10.08 14.98 -3.41
N ASN A 33 9.37 13.98 -2.87
CA ASN A 33 8.86 14.00 -1.51
C ASN A 33 9.93 13.56 -0.50
N GLU A 34 9.72 13.95 0.74
CA GLU A 34 10.50 13.50 1.89
C GLU A 34 9.75 12.41 2.65
N LEU A 35 10.49 11.62 3.43
CA LEU A 35 9.96 10.63 4.35
C LEU A 35 10.04 11.18 5.76
N TYR A 36 8.93 11.09 6.49
CA TYR A 36 8.84 11.47 7.88
C TYR A 36 8.33 10.31 8.71
N GLN A 37 8.83 10.17 9.93
CA GLN A 37 8.32 9.21 10.91
C GLN A 37 7.56 9.94 12.02
N CYS A 38 6.30 9.56 12.24
CA CYS A 38 5.52 10.05 13.38
C CYS A 38 6.12 9.53 14.70
N LEU A 39 6.34 10.40 15.68
CA LEU A 39 6.89 10.01 16.98
C LEU A 39 5.84 9.43 17.94
N GLU A 40 4.55 9.48 17.60
CA GLU A 40 3.47 8.90 18.42
C GLU A 40 3.11 7.47 17.99
N CYS A 41 2.88 7.25 16.69
CA CYS A 41 2.45 5.95 16.16
C CYS A 41 3.50 5.24 15.29
N GLU A 42 4.69 5.82 15.16
CA GLU A 42 5.85 5.26 14.46
C GLU A 42 5.66 5.04 12.94
N ILE A 43 4.50 5.41 12.37
CA ILE A 43 4.26 5.29 10.93
C ILE A 43 5.23 6.19 10.16
N ILE A 44 5.81 5.64 9.10
CA ILE A 44 6.60 6.37 8.12
C ILE A 44 5.69 6.75 6.95
N PHE A 45 5.69 8.03 6.58
CA PHE A 45 4.84 8.55 5.51
C PHE A 45 5.60 9.55 4.64
N VAL A 46 5.13 9.70 3.39
CA VAL A 46 5.65 10.72 2.47
C VAL A 46 5.08 12.10 2.82
N TYR A 47 5.89 13.13 2.66
CA TYR A 47 5.48 14.52 2.81
C TYR A 47 5.97 15.40 1.64
N PRO A 48 5.12 16.27 1.07
CA PRO A 48 3.69 16.44 1.38
C PRO A 48 2.88 15.17 1.07
N LEU A 49 1.78 14.97 1.81
CA LEU A 49 0.82 13.92 1.48
C LEU A 49 0.13 14.29 0.17
N PRO A 50 0.03 13.38 -0.81
CA PRO A 50 -0.73 13.66 -2.03
C PRO A 50 -2.19 13.92 -1.71
N THR A 51 -2.81 14.80 -2.48
CA THR A 51 -4.25 15.05 -2.41
C THR A 51 -5.04 13.84 -2.92
N PRO A 52 -6.32 13.70 -2.53
CA PRO A 52 -7.18 12.64 -3.06
C PRO A 52 -7.26 12.61 -4.58
N SER A 53 -7.26 13.78 -5.25
CA SER A 53 -7.25 13.89 -6.71
C SER A 53 -5.95 13.41 -7.36
N GLU A 54 -4.80 13.72 -6.75
CA GLU A 54 -3.51 13.24 -7.25
C GLU A 54 -3.38 11.72 -7.11
N LEU A 55 -3.86 11.16 -5.98
CA LEU A 55 -3.93 9.72 -5.78
C LEU A 55 -4.85 9.05 -6.77
N ASP A 56 -6.06 9.58 -6.99
CA ASP A 56 -7.01 9.03 -7.97
C ASP A 56 -6.40 9.01 -9.39
N GLN A 57 -5.74 10.10 -9.80
CA GLN A 57 -5.05 10.15 -11.08
C GLN A 57 -3.88 9.16 -11.17
N TYR A 58 -3.11 9.04 -10.09
CA TYR A 58 -2.02 8.06 -10.01
C TYR A 58 -2.55 6.64 -10.15
N TYR A 59 -3.60 6.25 -9.42
CA TYR A 59 -4.18 4.90 -9.52
C TYR A 59 -4.77 4.62 -10.91
N LYS A 60 -5.44 5.58 -11.56
CA LYS A 60 -5.96 5.41 -12.92
C LYS A 60 -4.89 5.16 -13.97
N THR A 61 -3.67 5.67 -13.75
CA THR A 61 -2.59 5.66 -14.73
C THR A 61 -1.53 4.62 -14.41
N ALA A 62 -1.00 4.63 -13.19
CA ALA A 62 0.09 3.77 -12.76
C ALA A 62 -0.35 2.31 -12.61
N TRP A 63 -1.51 2.03 -11.98
CA TRP A 63 -1.94 0.64 -11.75
C TRP A 63 -2.07 -0.18 -13.03
N LEU A 64 -2.57 0.43 -14.12
CA LEU A 64 -2.78 -0.26 -15.39
C LEU A 64 -1.60 -0.23 -16.35
N LYS A 65 -0.71 0.76 -16.22
CA LYS A 65 0.35 1.02 -17.22
C LYS A 65 1.75 0.73 -16.70
N ASP A 66 1.95 0.72 -15.39
CA ASP A 66 3.25 0.43 -14.78
C ASP A 66 3.45 -1.07 -14.65
N LYS A 67 4.37 -1.60 -15.47
CA LYS A 67 4.72 -3.03 -15.49
C LYS A 67 5.45 -3.46 -14.21
N ASP A 68 6.04 -2.52 -13.45
CA ASP A 68 6.63 -2.80 -12.14
C ASP A 68 5.54 -2.96 -11.05
N ILE A 69 4.32 -2.46 -11.28
CA ILE A 69 3.17 -2.59 -10.37
C ILE A 69 2.30 -3.79 -10.73
N MET A 70 1.98 -3.95 -12.01
CA MET A 70 1.14 -5.04 -12.46
C MET A 70 1.54 -5.50 -13.86
N SER A 71 2.12 -6.70 -13.93
CA SER A 71 2.26 -7.39 -15.20
C SER A 71 0.94 -8.01 -15.65
N VAL A 72 0.57 -7.75 -16.90
CA VAL A 72 -0.61 -8.33 -17.58
C VAL A 72 -0.26 -9.59 -18.39
N SER A 73 0.92 -10.16 -18.19
CA SER A 73 1.28 -11.42 -18.84
C SER A 73 0.52 -12.58 -18.22
N ARG A 74 0.21 -13.61 -19.02
CA ARG A 74 -0.50 -14.80 -18.55
C ARG A 74 0.28 -15.55 -17.47
N GLU A 75 1.61 -15.56 -17.58
CA GLU A 75 2.51 -16.16 -16.61
C GLU A 75 2.41 -15.44 -15.26
N MET A 76 2.39 -14.11 -15.27
CA MET A 76 2.24 -13.32 -14.05
C MET A 76 0.84 -13.41 -13.46
N GLU A 77 -0.20 -13.50 -14.27
CA GLU A 77 -1.56 -13.79 -13.80
C GLU A 77 -1.62 -15.11 -13.04
N THR A 78 -0.98 -16.16 -13.57
CA THR A 78 -0.89 -17.47 -12.90
C THR A 78 -0.13 -17.36 -11.57
N ILE A 79 0.95 -16.58 -11.54
CA ILE A 79 1.72 -16.32 -10.31
C ILE A 79 0.83 -15.62 -9.25
N TYR A 80 0.02 -14.63 -9.65
CA TYR A 80 -0.87 -13.95 -8.71
C TYR A 80 -1.95 -14.87 -8.13
N GLN A 81 -2.50 -15.78 -8.94
CA GLN A 81 -3.43 -16.81 -8.47
C GLN A 81 -2.77 -17.73 -7.45
N ILE A 82 -1.59 -18.26 -7.76
CA ILE A 82 -0.83 -19.12 -6.84
C ILE A 82 -0.54 -18.40 -5.51
N GLN A 83 -0.18 -17.11 -5.56
CA GLN A 83 0.01 -16.31 -4.36
C GLN A 83 -1.27 -16.10 -3.55
N GLY A 84 -2.41 -15.91 -4.23
CA GLY A 84 -3.74 -15.84 -3.60
C GLY A 84 -4.06 -17.12 -2.85
N ASP A 85 -3.96 -18.26 -3.52
CA ASP A 85 -4.21 -19.60 -2.95
C ASP A 85 -3.28 -19.89 -1.78
N ALA A 86 -1.99 -19.59 -1.91
CA ALA A 86 -1.00 -19.80 -0.85
C ALA A 86 -1.34 -19.00 0.42
N ARG A 87 -1.80 -17.75 0.28
CA ARG A 87 -2.24 -16.93 1.43
C ARG A 87 -3.49 -17.52 2.08
N CYS A 88 -4.50 -17.90 1.29
CA CYS A 88 -5.72 -18.53 1.82
C CYS A 88 -5.40 -19.84 2.54
N ASN A 89 -4.58 -20.70 1.94
CA ASN A 89 -4.14 -21.96 2.53
C ASN A 89 -3.40 -21.73 3.85
N TYR A 90 -2.49 -20.74 3.91
CA TYR A 90 -1.80 -20.38 5.15
C TYR A 90 -2.78 -20.00 6.26
N LEU A 91 -3.78 -19.16 5.95
CA LEU A 91 -4.76 -18.70 6.93
C LEU A 91 -5.68 -19.83 7.41
N VAL A 92 -6.07 -20.75 6.53
CA VAL A 92 -6.86 -21.95 6.88
C VAL A 92 -6.04 -22.92 7.72
N GLN A 93 -4.79 -23.18 7.33
CA GLN A 93 -3.88 -24.08 8.03
C GLN A 93 -3.64 -23.61 9.48
N HIS A 94 -3.55 -22.29 9.69
CA HIS A 94 -3.38 -21.70 11.02
C HIS A 94 -4.71 -21.40 11.73
N GLN A 95 -5.84 -21.89 11.19
CA GLN A 95 -7.18 -21.75 11.77
C GLN A 95 -7.62 -20.29 12.00
N ILE A 96 -7.05 -19.35 11.23
CA ILE A 96 -7.45 -17.93 11.23
C ILE A 96 -8.75 -17.77 10.44
N LEU A 97 -8.85 -18.47 9.31
CA LEU A 97 -10.09 -18.56 8.52
C LEU A 97 -10.81 -19.87 8.85
N THR A 98 -12.01 -19.74 9.39
CA THR A 98 -12.95 -20.84 9.58
C THR A 98 -13.95 -20.88 8.42
N LYS A 99 -14.65 -22.02 8.27
CA LYS A 99 -15.63 -22.23 7.19
C LYS A 99 -16.72 -21.14 7.12
N ASP A 100 -17.06 -20.53 8.25
CA ASP A 100 -18.12 -19.51 8.35
C ASP A 100 -17.58 -18.07 8.38
N SER A 101 -16.28 -17.89 8.14
CA SER A 101 -15.65 -16.57 8.16
C SER A 101 -16.12 -15.70 6.99
N LYS A 102 -16.42 -14.43 7.28
CA LYS A 102 -16.62 -13.39 6.28
C LYS A 102 -15.38 -12.52 6.20
N ILE A 103 -14.85 -12.32 5.00
CA ILE A 103 -13.55 -11.68 4.77
C ILE A 103 -13.76 -10.37 4.02
N LEU A 104 -13.11 -9.30 4.49
CA LEU A 104 -12.97 -8.03 3.78
C LEU A 104 -11.53 -7.92 3.27
N ASP A 105 -11.39 -7.80 1.95
CA ASP A 105 -10.09 -7.65 1.28
C ASP A 105 -9.98 -6.24 0.67
N ILE A 106 -9.21 -5.40 1.36
CA ILE A 106 -9.01 -3.99 0.99
C ILE A 106 -7.82 -3.92 0.04
N GLY A 107 -8.01 -3.34 -1.14
CA GLY A 107 -6.96 -3.26 -2.15
C GLY A 107 -6.75 -4.58 -2.91
N SER A 108 -7.82 -5.36 -3.09
CA SER A 108 -7.80 -6.72 -3.66
C SER A 108 -7.34 -6.82 -5.12
N GLY A 109 -7.09 -5.69 -5.80
CA GLY A 109 -6.75 -5.67 -7.23
C GLY A 109 -7.81 -6.39 -8.06
N TYR A 110 -7.43 -7.43 -8.81
CA TYR A 110 -8.36 -8.26 -9.58
C TYR A 110 -9.05 -9.37 -8.78
N GLY A 111 -8.89 -9.39 -7.46
CA GLY A 111 -9.57 -10.33 -6.56
C GLY A 111 -8.99 -11.74 -6.56
N TYR A 112 -7.67 -11.88 -6.79
CA TYR A 112 -7.01 -13.20 -6.86
C TYR A 112 -7.09 -14.02 -5.57
N MET A 113 -7.37 -13.41 -4.43
CA MET A 113 -7.53 -14.13 -3.16
C MET A 113 -8.82 -14.97 -3.09
N PHE A 114 -9.85 -14.61 -3.87
CA PHE A 114 -11.17 -15.27 -3.81
C PHE A 114 -11.70 -15.73 -5.18
N LYS A 115 -10.96 -15.47 -6.27
CA LYS A 115 -11.26 -16.03 -7.58
C LYS A 115 -10.72 -17.47 -7.65
N SER A 116 -11.58 -18.41 -7.31
CA SER A 116 -11.45 -19.83 -7.67
C SER A 116 -12.71 -20.26 -8.41
#